data_AF-A0A933XMW1-F1
#
_entry.id   AF-A0A933XMW1-F1
#
_cell.length_a   1.000
_cell.length_b   1.000
_cell.length_c   1.000
_cell.angle_alpha   90.00
_cell.angle_beta   90.00
_cell.angle_gamma   90.00
#
_symmetry.space_group_name_H-M   'P 1'
#
loop_
_entity.id
_entity.type
_entity.pdbx_description
1 polymer ?
#
loop_
_entity_poly.entity_id
_entity_poly.type
_entity_poly.pdbx_seq_one_letter_code
_entity_poly.pdbx_strand_id
1 'polypeptide(L)'
;MRFRPETGTPRTNRETRGTVRHRKKGRQLGRKTKHRWALFRSLVTSLLDHERIETTEAKAKEIRGFTERMITLGKQGDLPARRRALSFIRSKDVVSKLFDDVAGRFQGRPGGYTRLIKTRRRVGDMAAMVVIELVAKKADAASAKPAPSSGSKTSPTEGAS
;
A
#
# COMPACT_ATOMS: atom_id res chain seq x y z
N MET A 1 -68.03 -43.49 12.63
CA MET A 1 -66.80 -43.06 11.92
C MET A 1 -66.27 -41.80 12.60
N ARG A 2 -65.03 -41.83 13.10
CA ARG A 2 -64.44 -40.77 13.94
C ARG A 2 -63.75 -39.72 13.06
N PHE A 3 -64.18 -38.47 13.15
CA PHE A 3 -63.48 -37.32 12.55
C PHE A 3 -62.25 -36.98 13.41
N ARG A 4 -61.05 -37.03 12.82
CA ARG A 4 -59.78 -36.68 13.45
C ARG A 4 -59.35 -35.32 12.91
N PRO A 5 -59.19 -34.26 13.72
CA PRO A 5 -58.71 -32.97 13.24
C PRO A 5 -57.20 -33.01 13.02
N GLU A 6 -56.74 -32.42 11.92
CA GLU A 6 -55.33 -32.29 11.57
C GLU A 6 -54.63 -31.28 12.51
N THR A 7 -53.75 -31.76 13.39
CA THR A 7 -52.80 -30.89 14.09
C THR A 7 -51.57 -30.73 13.21
N GLY A 8 -51.60 -29.75 12.31
CA GLY A 8 -50.43 -29.27 11.60
C GLY A 8 -49.46 -28.61 12.57
N THR A 9 -48.38 -29.29 12.91
CA THR A 9 -47.24 -28.71 13.61
C THR A 9 -46.65 -27.58 12.77
N PRO A 10 -46.43 -26.37 13.32
CA PRO A 10 -45.74 -25.34 12.57
C PRO A 10 -44.29 -25.81 12.37
N ARG A 11 -43.90 -25.99 11.11
CA ARG A 11 -42.49 -26.15 10.73
C ARG A 11 -41.76 -24.91 11.21
N THR A 12 -41.02 -25.04 12.31
CA THR A 12 -40.11 -24.00 12.77
C THR A 12 -38.96 -23.94 11.76
N ASN A 13 -39.17 -23.16 10.70
CA ASN A 13 -38.08 -22.74 9.84
C ASN A 13 -37.14 -21.93 10.72
N ARG A 14 -36.10 -22.59 11.23
CA ARG A 14 -34.97 -21.96 11.90
C ARG A 14 -34.23 -21.18 10.81
N GLU A 15 -34.82 -20.04 10.45
CA GLU A 15 -34.16 -18.96 9.75
C GLU A 15 -32.86 -18.73 10.50
N THR A 16 -31.76 -19.14 9.87
CA THR A 16 -30.45 -18.63 10.18
C THR A 16 -30.48 -17.16 9.79
N ARG A 17 -31.10 -16.33 10.63
CA ARG A 17 -30.95 -14.88 10.63
C ARG A 17 -29.46 -14.66 10.57
N GLY A 18 -28.99 -14.20 9.40
CA GLY A 18 -27.59 -13.98 9.12
C GLY A 18 -27.03 -13.18 10.27
N THR A 19 -26.22 -13.84 11.09
CA THR A 19 -25.47 -13.19 12.15
C THR A 19 -24.55 -12.20 11.45
N VAL A 20 -25.00 -10.96 11.39
CA VAL A 20 -24.21 -9.84 10.92
C VAL A 20 -22.98 -9.85 11.82
N ARG A 21 -21.83 -10.24 11.27
CA ARG A 21 -20.59 -10.21 12.06
C ARG A 21 -20.30 -8.73 12.33
N HIS A 22 -20.63 -8.26 13.53
CA HIS A 22 -20.52 -6.87 13.92
C HIS A 22 -19.15 -6.28 13.54
N ARG A 23 -19.16 -5.15 12.82
CA ARG A 23 -17.98 -4.35 12.43
C ARG A 23 -16.87 -5.10 11.66
N LYS A 24 -17.21 -5.98 10.71
CA LYS A 24 -16.22 -6.49 9.74
C LYS A 24 -15.59 -5.35 8.93
N LYS A 25 -14.32 -5.07 9.19
CA LYS A 25 -13.49 -4.14 8.41
C LYS A 25 -12.66 -4.91 7.36
N GLY A 26 -12.53 -4.33 6.18
CA GLY A 26 -11.69 -4.83 5.09
C GLY A 26 -12.44 -5.56 3.97
N ARG A 27 -11.83 -5.62 2.78
CA ARG A 27 -12.41 -6.19 1.56
C ARG A 27 -11.94 -7.62 1.29
N GLN A 28 -12.84 -8.47 0.78
CA GLN A 28 -12.51 -9.86 0.44
C GLN A 28 -11.68 -9.98 -0.85
N LEU A 29 -11.80 -9.03 -1.78
CA LEU A 29 -11.07 -8.99 -3.07
C LEU A 29 -11.18 -10.27 -3.91
N GLY A 30 -12.29 -11.01 -3.77
CA GLY A 30 -12.53 -12.28 -4.46
C GLY A 30 -11.56 -13.40 -4.10
N ARG A 31 -10.82 -13.31 -2.99
CA ARG A 31 -9.77 -14.28 -2.61
C ARG A 31 -10.05 -14.95 -1.27
N LYS A 32 -9.67 -16.23 -1.16
CA LYS A 32 -9.61 -16.93 0.14
C LYS A 32 -8.58 -16.26 1.05
N THR A 33 -8.76 -16.40 2.36
CA THR A 33 -7.98 -15.69 3.40
C THR A 33 -6.47 -15.84 3.20
N LYS A 34 -5.94 -17.05 2.99
CA LYS A 34 -4.49 -17.29 2.80
C LYS A 34 -3.92 -16.51 1.61
N HIS A 35 -4.57 -16.58 0.45
CA HIS A 35 -4.15 -15.85 -0.75
C HIS A 35 -4.27 -14.33 -0.58
N ARG A 36 -5.29 -13.86 0.13
CA ARG A 36 -5.45 -12.44 0.42
C ARG A 36 -4.32 -11.91 1.30
N TRP A 37 -3.94 -12.65 2.35
CA TRP A 37 -2.78 -12.29 3.18
C TRP A 37 -1.48 -12.30 2.37
N ALA A 38 -1.26 -13.30 1.51
CA ALA A 38 -0.09 -13.35 0.65
C ALA A 38 0.00 -12.13 -0.29
N LEU A 39 -1.13 -11.70 -0.86
CA LEU A 39 -1.24 -10.51 -1.70
C LEU A 39 -0.89 -9.24 -0.91
N PHE A 40 -1.45 -9.06 0.29
CA PHE A 40 -1.15 -7.87 1.11
C PHE A 40 0.31 -7.79 1.52
N ARG A 41 0.91 -8.92 1.92
CA ARG A 41 2.34 -8.98 2.27
C ARG A 41 3.22 -8.62 1.08
N SER A 42 2.89 -9.13 -0.11
CA SER A 42 3.61 -8.79 -1.34
C SER A 42 3.48 -7.30 -1.68
N LEU A 43 2.26 -6.75 -1.72
CA LEU A 43 2.03 -5.34 -2.07
C LEU A 43 2.68 -4.37 -1.09
N VAL A 44 2.62 -4.64 0.22
CA VAL A 44 3.28 -3.79 1.22
C VAL A 44 4.79 -3.87 1.10
N THR A 45 5.35 -5.06 0.85
CA THR A 45 6.80 -5.22 0.63
C THR A 45 7.23 -4.39 -0.60
N SER A 46 6.52 -4.51 -1.72
CA SER A 46 6.81 -3.74 -2.94
C SER A 46 6.64 -2.24 -2.77
N LEU A 47 5.65 -1.79 -1.97
CA LEU A 47 5.47 -0.37 -1.68
C LEU A 47 6.60 0.21 -0.83
N LEU A 48 7.10 -0.54 0.16
CA LEU A 48 8.22 -0.10 0.98
C LEU A 48 9.56 -0.14 0.22
N ASP A 49 9.69 -1.08 -0.72
CA ASP A 49 10.88 -1.20 -1.54
C ASP A 49 10.97 -0.06 -2.58
N HIS A 50 9.94 0.12 -3.39
CA HIS A 50 9.93 1.09 -4.50
C HIS A 50 9.38 2.48 -4.13
N GLU A 51 8.86 2.66 -2.91
CA GLU A 51 8.22 3.89 -2.40
C GLU A 51 6.96 4.37 -3.17
N ARG A 52 6.69 3.81 -4.36
CA ARG A 52 5.57 4.12 -5.25
C ARG A 52 5.14 2.89 -6.05
N ILE A 53 3.85 2.56 -6.03
CA ILE A 53 3.27 1.48 -6.85
C ILE A 53 1.92 1.90 -7.44
N GLU A 54 1.58 1.37 -8.62
CA GLU A 54 0.25 1.52 -9.22
C GLU A 54 -0.59 0.26 -8.98
N THR A 55 -1.80 0.41 -8.45
CA THR A 55 -2.70 -0.71 -8.18
C THR A 55 -4.16 -0.31 -8.31
N THR A 56 -5.10 -1.24 -8.10
CA THR A 56 -6.52 -0.89 -8.14
C THR A 56 -6.94 -0.17 -6.86
N GLU A 57 -7.92 0.73 -6.94
CA GLU A 57 -8.41 1.52 -5.80
C GLU A 57 -8.77 0.64 -4.59
N ALA A 58 -9.44 -0.49 -4.85
CA ALA A 58 -9.83 -1.44 -3.83
C ALA A 58 -8.62 -2.09 -3.14
N LYS A 59 -7.51 -2.34 -3.84
CA LYS A 59 -6.28 -2.88 -3.24
C LYS A 59 -5.53 -1.79 -2.47
N ALA A 60 -5.38 -0.61 -3.07
CA ALA A 60 -4.68 0.54 -2.47
C ALA A 60 -5.27 0.92 -1.10
N LYS A 61 -6.59 1.01 -1.00
CA LYS A 61 -7.29 1.34 0.25
C LYS A 61 -7.12 0.26 1.35
N GLU A 62 -6.88 -1.01 1.01
CA GLU A 62 -6.60 -2.05 2.02
C GLU A 62 -5.16 -1.96 2.52
N ILE A 63 -4.19 -1.84 1.60
CA ILE A 63 -2.76 -1.84 1.97
C ILE A 63 -2.33 -0.58 2.71
N ARG A 64 -3.07 0.52 2.58
CA ARG A 64 -2.84 1.77 3.31
C ARG A 64 -2.68 1.54 4.82
N GLY A 65 -3.65 0.89 5.45
CA GLY A 65 -3.63 0.66 6.89
C GLY A 65 -2.51 -0.29 7.34
N PHE A 66 -2.13 -1.27 6.50
CA PHE A 66 -1.00 -2.14 6.80
C PHE A 66 0.32 -1.39 6.71
N THR A 67 0.51 -0.58 5.67
CA THR A 67 1.73 0.20 5.45
C THR A 67 1.92 1.23 6.55
N GLU A 68 0.85 1.93 6.95
CA GLU A 68 0.90 2.89 8.05
C GLU A 68 1.37 2.23 9.35
N ARG A 69 0.86 1.04 9.67
CA ARG A 69 1.31 0.28 10.85
C ARG A 69 2.77 -0.13 10.76
N MET A 70 3.27 -0.53 9.58
CA MET A 70 4.68 -0.89 9.42
C MET A 70 5.59 0.32 9.65
N ILE A 71 5.23 1.49 9.13
CA ILE A 71 6.00 2.73 9.35
C ILE A 71 5.97 3.14 10.83
N THR A 72 4.82 3.01 11.50
CA THR A 72 4.74 3.25 12.95
C THR A 72 5.64 2.31 13.76
N LEU A 73 5.72 1.02 13.39
CA LEU A 73 6.69 0.10 14.01
C LEU A 73 8.13 0.52 13.71
N GLY A 74 8.40 0.99 12.48
CA GLY A 74 9.69 1.55 12.09
C GLY A 74 10.13 2.69 13.01
N LYS A 75 9.22 3.62 13.30
CA LYS A 75 9.47 4.77 14.18
C LYS A 75 9.81 4.39 15.62
N GLN A 76 9.25 3.28 16.13
CA GLN A 76 9.54 2.79 17.47
C GLN A 76 10.98 2.28 17.60
N GLY A 77 11.55 1.70 16.54
CA GLY A 77 12.96 1.28 16.51
C GLY A 77 13.31 0.04 17.35
N ASP A 78 12.43 -0.42 18.25
CA ASP A 78 12.74 -1.51 19.18
C ASP A 78 12.90 -2.89 18.51
N LEU A 79 13.61 -3.80 19.19
CA LEU A 79 13.76 -5.20 18.76
C LEU A 79 12.41 -5.94 18.59
N PRO A 80 11.41 -5.79 19.48
CA PRO A 80 10.08 -6.37 19.25
C PRO A 80 9.38 -5.78 18.03
N ALA A 81 9.59 -4.50 17.72
CA ALA A 81 9.03 -3.86 16.54
C ALA A 81 9.64 -4.44 15.25
N ARG A 82 10.96 -4.63 15.21
CA ARG A 82 11.66 -5.32 14.10
C ARG A 82 11.15 -6.75 13.90
N ARG A 83 10.96 -7.53 14.98
CA ARG A 83 10.39 -8.90 14.90
C ARG A 83 8.96 -8.91 14.34
N ARG A 84 8.12 -7.97 14.76
CA ARG A 84 6.74 -7.81 14.23
C ARG A 84 6.76 -7.45 12.74
N ALA A 85 7.64 -6.55 12.31
CA ALA A 85 7.78 -6.20 10.90
C ALA A 85 8.22 -7.41 10.05
N LEU A 86 9.21 -8.19 10.51
CA LEU A 86 9.68 -9.41 9.85
C LEU A 86 8.60 -10.50 9.75
N SER A 87 7.64 -10.55 10.69
CA SER A 87 6.52 -11.50 10.61
C SER A 87 5.61 -11.25 9.40
N PHE A 88 5.61 -10.02 8.87
CA PHE A 88 4.72 -9.57 7.80
C PHE A 88 5.45 -9.33 6.47
N ILE A 89 6.54 -8.56 6.49
CA ILE A 89 7.37 -8.25 5.32
C ILE A 89 8.16 -9.49 4.92
N ARG A 90 8.31 -9.75 3.61
CA ARG A 90 9.00 -10.96 3.12
C ARG A 90 10.51 -10.84 3.02
N SER A 91 11.03 -9.64 2.73
CA SER A 91 12.47 -9.40 2.55
C SER A 91 13.07 -8.72 3.79
N LYS A 92 14.25 -9.17 4.20
CA LYS A 92 15.02 -8.56 5.30
C LYS A 92 15.55 -7.18 4.92
N ASP A 93 15.95 -7.00 3.66
CA ASP A 93 16.53 -5.74 3.17
C ASP A 93 15.51 -4.61 3.23
N VAL A 94 14.25 -4.91 2.86
CA VAL A 94 13.14 -3.97 2.96
C VAL A 94 12.84 -3.61 4.41
N VAL A 95 13.03 -4.54 5.35
CA VAL A 95 12.91 -4.24 6.78
C VAL A 95 14.03 -3.30 7.20
N SER A 96 15.29 -3.57 6.89
CA SER A 96 16.40 -2.66 7.22
C SER A 96 16.15 -1.25 6.66
N LYS A 97 15.80 -1.14 5.37
CA LYS A 97 15.44 0.13 4.72
C LYS A 97 14.31 0.88 5.44
N LEU A 98 13.30 0.14 5.91
CA LEU A 98 12.17 0.72 6.65
C LEU A 98 12.62 1.39 7.96
N PHE A 99 13.50 0.74 8.73
CA PHE A 99 13.95 1.24 10.02
C PHE A 99 15.05 2.30 9.89
N ASP A 100 15.94 2.16 8.91
CA ASP A 100 17.14 2.99 8.81
C ASP A 100 16.87 4.31 8.05
N ASP A 101 16.04 4.27 7.00
CA ASP A 101 15.76 5.45 6.14
C ASP A 101 14.31 5.94 6.34
N VAL A 102 13.32 5.10 6.02
CA VAL A 102 11.91 5.51 5.95
C VAL A 102 11.37 6.00 7.30
N ALA A 103 11.71 5.31 8.39
CA ALA A 103 11.28 5.70 9.73
C ALA A 103 11.79 7.10 10.13
N GLY A 104 13.05 7.41 9.82
CA GLY A 104 13.68 8.70 10.09
C GLY A 104 12.93 9.86 9.43
N ARG A 105 12.54 9.69 8.16
CA ARG A 105 11.80 10.72 7.39
C ARG A 105 10.44 11.08 8.00
N PHE A 106 9.81 10.17 8.74
CA PHE A 106 8.46 10.34 9.27
C PHE A 106 8.38 10.60 10.77
N GLN A 107 9.51 10.85 11.45
CA GLN A 107 9.53 11.06 12.91
C GLN A 107 8.60 12.19 13.38
N GLY A 108 8.61 13.35 12.71
CA GLY A 108 7.77 14.50 13.05
C GLY A 108 6.28 14.39 12.65
N ARG A 109 5.86 13.30 12.00
CA ARG A 109 4.49 13.14 11.48
C ARG A 109 3.71 12.09 12.28
N PRO A 110 2.53 12.40 12.85
CA PRO A 110 1.75 11.45 13.64
C PRO A 110 1.04 10.38 12.79
N GLY A 111 0.78 10.65 11.50
CA GLY A 111 0.11 9.71 10.61
C GLY A 111 -0.03 10.22 9.18
N GLY A 112 -0.68 9.43 8.32
CA GLY A 112 -0.84 9.78 6.91
C GLY A 112 0.50 9.77 6.17
N TYR A 113 1.20 8.63 6.24
CA TYR A 113 2.50 8.43 5.59
C TYR A 113 2.38 8.08 4.10
N THR A 114 1.20 7.60 3.68
CA THR A 114 0.90 7.23 2.30
C THR A 114 -0.10 8.19 1.67
N ARG A 115 0.07 8.46 0.39
CA ARG A 115 -0.84 9.23 -0.47
C ARG A 115 -1.42 8.31 -1.53
N LEU A 116 -2.72 8.45 -1.82
CA LEU A 116 -3.39 7.77 -2.92
C LEU A 116 -3.78 8.81 -3.98
N ILE A 117 -3.30 8.62 -5.20
CA ILE A 117 -3.60 9.48 -6.34
C ILE A 117 -4.37 8.64 -7.36
N LYS A 118 -5.59 9.06 -7.69
CA LYS A 118 -6.37 8.42 -8.76
C LYS A 118 -5.70 8.71 -10.09
N THR A 119 -5.57 7.68 -10.92
CA THR A 119 -4.92 7.80 -12.22
C THR A 119 -5.96 7.53 -13.30
N ARG A 120 -5.76 6.52 -14.13
CA ARG A 120 -6.68 6.16 -15.21
C ARG A 120 -7.65 5.07 -14.81
N ARG A 121 -8.69 4.86 -15.62
CA ARG A 121 -9.37 3.57 -15.65
C ARG A 121 -8.57 2.62 -16.53
N ARG A 122 -8.44 1.38 -16.10
CA ARG A 122 -7.78 0.33 -16.88
C ARG A 122 -8.64 0.00 -18.10
N VAL A 123 -7.99 -0.15 -19.24
CA VAL A 123 -8.65 -0.52 -20.50
C VAL A 123 -9.03 -2.01 -20.43
N GLY A 124 -10.25 -2.34 -20.84
CA GLY A 124 -10.77 -3.71 -20.85
C GLY A 124 -11.71 -4.04 -19.69
N ASP A 125 -11.31 -3.81 -18.45
CA ASP A 125 -12.12 -4.11 -17.25
C ASP A 125 -12.66 -2.86 -16.53
N MET A 126 -12.39 -1.66 -17.06
CA MET A 126 -12.76 -0.36 -16.49
C MET A 126 -12.37 -0.16 -15.02
N ALA A 127 -11.41 -0.93 -14.50
CA ALA A 127 -11.04 -0.87 -13.10
C ALA A 127 -10.38 0.48 -12.76
N ALA A 128 -10.81 1.11 -11.66
CA ALA A 128 -10.20 2.35 -11.17
C ALA A 128 -8.77 2.09 -10.67
N MET A 129 -7.78 2.69 -11.33
CA MET A 129 -6.38 2.64 -10.94
C MET A 129 -6.00 3.79 -10.02
N VAL A 130 -5.11 3.50 -9.09
CA VAL A 130 -4.60 4.41 -8.08
C VAL A 130 -3.12 4.15 -7.90
N VAL A 131 -2.34 5.22 -7.99
CA VAL A 131 -0.96 5.23 -7.52
C VAL A 131 -0.96 5.45 -6.02
N ILE A 132 -0.31 4.57 -5.27
CA ILE A 132 -0.01 4.76 -3.85
C ILE A 132 1.48 5.04 -3.68
N GLU A 133 1.80 6.09 -2.94
CA GLU A 133 3.17 6.55 -2.73
C GLU A 133 3.40 7.00 -1.28
N LEU A 134 4.65 6.94 -0.83
CA LEU A 134 5.07 7.56 0.42
C LEU A 134 5.13 9.09 0.25
N VAL A 135 4.70 9.83 1.28
CA VAL A 135 4.63 11.30 1.23
C VAL A 135 6.02 11.94 1.22
N ALA A 136 6.96 11.39 1.99
CA ALA A 136 8.34 11.84 2.03
C ALA A 136 9.20 10.93 1.12
N LYS A 137 9.25 11.29 -0.15
CA LYS A 137 10.23 10.69 -1.08
C LYS A 137 11.62 11.25 -0.73
N LYS A 138 12.64 10.42 -0.88
CA LYS A 138 14.01 10.93 -0.97
C LYS A 138 13.98 11.92 -2.14
N ALA A 139 14.56 13.10 -1.98
CA ALA A 139 14.76 13.98 -3.12
C ALA A 139 15.68 13.23 -4.09
N ASP A 140 15.11 12.58 -5.10
CA ASP A 140 15.87 12.01 -6.19
C ASP A 140 16.62 13.17 -6.84
N ALA A 141 17.94 13.10 -6.84
CA ALA A 141 18.84 14.01 -7.54
C ALA A 141 18.72 13.84 -9.06
N ALA A 142 17.51 14.00 -9.60
CA ALA A 142 17.14 13.65 -10.98
C ALA A 142 16.32 14.75 -11.68
N SER A 143 16.60 16.02 -11.39
CA SER A 143 16.14 17.16 -12.20
C SER A 143 17.17 18.26 -12.39
N ALA A 144 18.46 17.91 -12.48
CA ALA A 144 19.48 18.79 -13.06
C ALA A 144 19.98 18.16 -14.36
N LYS A 145 19.26 18.42 -15.46
CA LYS A 145 19.88 18.37 -16.79
C LYS A 145 20.76 19.62 -16.87
N PRO A 146 22.10 19.54 -16.94
CA PRO A 146 22.88 20.70 -17.35
C PRO A 146 22.56 20.95 -18.82
N ALA A 147 22.09 22.16 -19.13
CA ALA A 147 21.97 22.62 -20.51
C ALA A 147 23.38 22.62 -21.16
N PRO A 148 23.54 22.21 -22.42
CA PRO A 148 24.82 22.28 -23.09
C PRO A 148 25.17 23.74 -23.42
N SER A 149 26.07 24.35 -22.64
CA SER A 149 26.76 25.58 -23.05
C SER A 149 27.83 25.22 -24.08
N SER A 150 27.47 25.27 -25.37
CA SER A 150 28.47 25.29 -26.45
C SER A 150 29.09 26.69 -26.52
N GLY A 151 30.42 26.72 -26.51
CA GLY A 151 31.23 27.87 -26.16
C GLY A 151 31.33 28.96 -27.24
N SER A 152 31.39 30.20 -26.76
CA SER A 152 31.93 31.34 -27.48
C SER A 152 33.43 31.16 -27.66
N LYS A 153 33.88 30.84 -28.88
CA LYS A 153 35.26 31.09 -29.29
C LYS A 153 35.39 32.57 -29.62
N THR A 154 35.98 33.35 -28.71
CA THR A 154 36.64 34.62 -29.05
C THR A 154 38.14 34.34 -29.14
N SER A 155 38.67 34.41 -30.35
CA SER A 155 40.10 34.39 -30.65
C SER A 155 40.76 35.71 -30.24
N PRO A 156 41.89 35.70 -29.50
CA PRO A 156 42.78 36.85 -29.46
C PRO A 156 43.77 36.80 -30.63
N THR A 157 43.89 37.94 -31.29
CA THR A 157 44.82 38.28 -32.37
C THR A 157 46.27 38.16 -31.91
N GLU A 158 47.06 37.30 -32.56
CA GLU A 158 48.52 37.25 -32.39
C GLU A 158 49.17 37.99 -33.56
N GLY A 159 49.87 39.08 -33.22
CA GLY A 159 50.51 39.99 -34.16
C GLY A 159 51.74 39.36 -34.81
N ALA A 160 51.82 39.49 -36.13
CA ALA A 160 53.02 39.22 -36.89
C ALA A 160 53.99 40.42 -36.76
N SER A 161 55.23 40.11 -36.41
CA SER A 161 56.45 40.84 -36.80
C SER A 161 57.40 39.82 -37.39
#